data_AF-A0A6J1QQQ9-F1
#
_entry.id   AF-A0A6J1QQQ9-F1
#
_cell.length_a   1.000
_cell.length_b   1.000
_cell.length_c   1.000
_cell.angle_alpha   90.00
_cell.angle_beta   90.00
_cell.angle_gamma   90.00
#
_symmetry.space_group_name_H-M   'P 1'
#
loop_
_entity.id
_entity.type
_entity.pdbx_description
1 polymer ?
#
loop_
_entity_poly.entity_id
_entity_poly.type
_entity_poly.pdbx_seq_one_letter_code
_entity_poly.pdbx_strand_id
1 'polypeptide(L)'
;MIMDKHFSLTRTLLLIIGLWPYKKSKFTQLQYICILIIFTTGIIFQFTAFITLKCNADLIIKVFSSTFGLICIEIKYISFYINNKAVKCLLEYLQHVHADLKDHNEIVIIEKYGSKARRYTTALISKYLILVWTHDTLYV
;
A
#
# COMPACT_ATOMS: atom_id res chain seq x y z
N MET A 1 -14.51 -19.48 3.09
CA MET A 1 -13.65 -19.99 1.99
C MET A 1 -12.20 -19.63 2.33
N ILE A 2 -11.20 -20.51 2.13
CA ILE A 2 -9.80 -20.31 2.56
C ILE A 2 -9.21 -18.99 2.04
N MET A 3 -9.59 -18.58 0.83
CA MET A 3 -9.28 -17.28 0.25
C MET A 3 -9.71 -16.10 1.13
N ASP A 4 -10.88 -16.13 1.77
CA ASP A 4 -11.32 -15.04 2.67
C ASP A 4 -10.37 -14.87 3.86
N LYS A 5 -9.80 -15.95 4.38
CA LYS A 5 -8.92 -15.89 5.55
C LYS A 5 -7.53 -15.33 5.23
N HIS A 6 -7.04 -15.53 4.01
CA HIS A 6 -5.74 -15.02 3.58
C HIS A 6 -5.85 -13.64 2.92
N PHE A 7 -6.91 -13.41 2.16
CA PHE A 7 -7.14 -12.17 1.44
C PHE A 7 -7.89 -11.11 2.26
N SER A 8 -8.48 -11.47 3.41
CA SER A 8 -9.18 -10.50 4.29
C SER A 8 -8.28 -9.35 4.73
N LEU A 9 -7.02 -9.62 5.07
CA LEU A 9 -6.07 -8.58 5.46
C LEU A 9 -5.76 -7.65 4.28
N THR A 10 -5.43 -8.21 3.11
CA THR A 10 -5.20 -7.45 1.88
C THR A 10 -6.43 -6.63 1.50
N ARG A 11 -7.63 -7.20 1.62
CA ARG A 11 -8.91 -6.52 1.39
C ARG A 11 -9.11 -5.36 2.34
N THR A 12 -8.91 -5.56 3.64
CA THR A 12 -9.03 -4.50 4.64
C THR A 12 -8.04 -3.36 4.37
N LEU A 13 -6.79 -3.68 4.03
CA LEU A 13 -5.79 -2.66 3.66
C LEU A 13 -6.22 -1.86 2.44
N LEU A 14 -6.63 -2.54 1.36
CA LEU A 14 -7.11 -1.89 0.14
C LEU A 14 -8.36 -1.03 0.38
N LEU A 15 -9.24 -1.43 1.30
CA LEU A 15 -10.40 -0.65 1.71
C LEU A 15 -10.01 0.61 2.49
N ILE A 16 -9.07 0.51 3.43
CA ILE A 16 -8.57 1.64 4.22
C ILE A 16 -7.96 2.71 3.31
N ILE A 17 -7.18 2.29 2.32
CA ILE A 17 -6.52 3.20 1.37
C ILE A 17 -7.40 3.56 0.15
N GLY A 18 -8.66 3.13 0.10
CA GLY A 18 -9.60 3.48 -0.96
C GLY A 18 -9.30 2.85 -2.34
N LEU A 19 -8.43 1.85 -2.41
CA LEU A 19 -8.04 1.15 -3.62
C LEU A 19 -8.80 -0.16 -3.88
N TRP A 20 -9.83 -0.49 -3.07
CA TRP A 20 -10.57 -1.74 -3.26
C TRP A 20 -11.37 -1.76 -4.59
N PRO A 21 -11.19 -2.78 -5.45
CA PRO A 21 -11.63 -2.68 -6.84
C PRO A 21 -13.12 -2.90 -7.09
N TYR A 22 -13.83 -3.57 -6.18
CA TYR A 22 -15.21 -4.01 -6.44
C TYR A 22 -16.27 -2.92 -6.27
N LYS A 23 -16.00 -1.85 -5.52
CA LYS A 23 -16.98 -0.79 -5.24
C LYS A 23 -16.34 0.59 -5.32
N LYS A 24 -16.55 1.29 -6.44
CA LYS A 24 -16.28 2.73 -6.55
C LYS A 24 -17.46 3.50 -5.95
N SER A 25 -17.30 3.89 -4.70
CA SER A 25 -18.21 4.80 -4.01
C SER A 25 -17.69 6.24 -4.04
N LYS A 26 -18.55 7.21 -3.75
CA LYS A 26 -18.12 8.60 -3.53
C LYS A 26 -17.08 8.70 -2.40
N PHE A 27 -17.22 7.87 -1.36
CA PHE A 27 -16.26 7.78 -0.27
C PHE A 27 -14.87 7.32 -0.72
N THR A 28 -14.78 6.28 -1.56
CA THR A 28 -13.48 5.81 -2.10
C THR A 28 -12.82 6.85 -3.02
N GLN A 29 -13.62 7.64 -3.74
CA GLN A 29 -13.09 8.76 -4.54
C GLN A 29 -12.52 9.86 -3.64
N LEU A 30 -13.21 10.17 -2.54
CA LEU A 30 -12.73 11.11 -1.54
C LEU A 30 -11.42 10.63 -0.89
N GLN A 31 -11.36 9.36 -0.46
CA GLN A 31 -10.13 8.76 0.07
C GLN A 31 -8.96 8.91 -0.91
N TYR A 32 -9.21 8.63 -2.20
CA TYR A 32 -8.21 8.80 -3.25
C TYR A 32 -7.68 10.24 -3.34
N ILE A 33 -8.57 11.23 -3.38
CA ILE A 33 -8.20 12.64 -3.44
C ILE A 33 -7.43 13.06 -2.18
N CYS A 34 -7.92 12.71 -0.99
CA CYS A 34 -7.25 13.03 0.26
C CYS A 34 -5.83 12.45 0.32
N ILE A 35 -5.65 11.20 -0.08
CA ILE A 35 -4.34 10.54 -0.08
C ILE A 35 -3.38 11.23 -1.08
N LEU A 36 -3.85 11.60 -2.28
CA LEU A 36 -3.03 12.37 -3.22
C LEU A 36 -2.61 13.74 -2.67
N ILE A 37 -3.53 14.44 -2.00
CA ILE A 37 -3.20 15.72 -1.35
C ILE A 37 -2.13 15.52 -0.28
N ILE A 38 -2.22 14.46 0.52
CA ILE A 38 -1.20 14.14 1.55
C ILE A 38 0.17 13.86 0.90
N PHE A 39 0.23 13.07 -0.17
CA PHE A 39 1.50 12.79 -0.86
C PHE A 39 2.11 14.05 -1.48
N THR A 40 1.31 14.81 -2.23
CA THR A 40 1.77 16.05 -2.89
C THR A 40 2.23 17.11 -1.89
N THR A 41 1.49 17.32 -0.80
CA THR A 41 1.90 18.25 0.28
C THR A 41 3.19 17.79 0.97
N GLY A 42 3.34 16.49 1.22
CA GLY A 42 4.58 15.92 1.76
C GLY A 42 5.79 16.18 0.86
N ILE A 43 5.63 16.02 -0.46
CA ILE A 43 6.68 16.32 -1.45
C ILE A 43 7.04 17.81 -1.44
N ILE A 44 6.04 18.70 -1.42
CA ILE A 44 6.26 20.16 -1.36
C ILE A 44 7.00 20.56 -0.08
N PHE A 45 6.62 19.98 1.06
CA PHE A 45 7.27 20.26 2.35
C PHE A 45 8.75 19.85 2.35
N GLN A 46 9.07 18.68 1.79
CA GLN A 46 10.47 18.23 1.64
C GLN A 46 11.30 19.24 0.83
N PHE A 47 10.72 19.81 -0.23
CA PHE A 47 11.40 20.85 -1.01
C PHE A 47 11.48 22.21 -0.32
N THR A 48 10.52 22.56 0.53
CA THR A 48 10.53 23.82 1.28
C THR A 48 11.73 23.90 2.24
N ALA A 49 12.14 22.77 2.82
CA ALA A 49 13.31 22.68 3.67
C ALA A 49 14.62 23.12 2.97
N PHE A 50 14.72 22.99 1.64
CA PHE A 50 15.86 23.50 0.88
C PHE A 50 15.97 25.02 0.85
N ILE A 51 14.84 25.72 0.90
CA ILE A 51 14.80 27.19 0.84
C ILE A 51 15.25 27.78 2.18
N THR A 52 14.94 27.10 3.29
CA THR A 52 15.16 27.62 4.65
C THR A 52 16.53 27.24 5.25
N LEU A 53 17.18 26.16 4.77
CA LEU A 53 18.46 25.68 5.30
C LEU A 53 19.63 26.03 4.38
N LYS A 54 20.81 26.30 4.97
CA LYS A 54 22.05 26.41 4.18
C LYS A 54 22.30 25.08 3.44
N CYS A 55 22.45 25.18 2.13
CA CYS A 55 22.56 24.02 1.25
C CYS A 55 23.87 23.26 1.53
N ASN A 56 23.77 21.98 1.89
CA ASN A 56 24.88 21.04 2.05
C ASN A 56 24.64 19.83 1.14
N ALA A 57 25.68 19.28 0.52
CA ALA A 57 25.60 18.11 -0.35
C ALA A 57 24.92 16.90 0.32
N ASP A 58 25.18 16.66 1.62
CA ASP A 58 24.54 15.58 2.37
C ASP A 58 23.01 15.78 2.51
N LEU A 59 22.61 17.01 2.84
CA LEU A 59 21.20 17.40 2.94
C LEU A 59 20.50 17.28 1.59
N ILE A 60 21.19 17.65 0.49
CA ILE A 60 20.67 17.47 -0.87
C ILE A 60 20.39 15.99 -1.13
N ILE A 61 21.38 15.11 -0.96
CA ILE A 61 21.24 13.68 -1.25
C ILE A 61 20.10 13.07 -0.42
N LYS A 62 20.01 13.42 0.87
CA LYS A 62 18.98 12.88 1.78
C LYS A 62 17.57 13.31 1.37
N VAL A 63 17.36 14.59 1.06
CA VAL A 63 16.03 15.07 0.67
C VAL A 63 15.64 14.51 -0.70
N PHE A 64 16.55 14.52 -1.69
CA PHE A 64 16.23 13.98 -3.02
C PHE A 64 15.92 12.49 -3.00
N SER A 65 16.70 11.68 -2.26
CA SER A 65 16.42 10.25 -2.13
C SER A 65 15.09 9.96 -1.45
N SER A 66 14.77 10.69 -0.37
CA SER A 66 13.47 10.61 0.31
C SER A 66 12.31 10.99 -0.61
N THR A 67 12.41 12.14 -1.28
CA THR A 67 11.37 12.66 -2.18
C THR A 67 11.17 11.75 -3.38
N PHE A 68 12.23 11.21 -3.97
CA PHE A 68 12.14 10.24 -5.05
C PHE A 68 11.37 8.99 -4.61
N GLY A 69 11.60 8.52 -3.38
CA GLY A 69 10.84 7.44 -2.76
C GLY A 69 9.33 7.76 -2.68
N LEU A 70 8.98 8.95 -2.20
CA LEU A 70 7.58 9.40 -2.12
C LEU A 70 6.91 9.49 -3.50
N ILE A 71 7.60 10.05 -4.49
CA ILE A 71 7.10 10.14 -5.87
C ILE A 71 6.85 8.74 -6.44
N CYS A 72 7.77 7.79 -6.22
CA CYS A 72 7.59 6.41 -6.66
C CYS A 72 6.38 5.73 -6.00
N ILE A 73 6.11 6.01 -4.72
CA ILE A 73 4.92 5.50 -4.02
C ILE A 73 3.66 6.12 -4.62
N GLU A 74 3.65 7.43 -4.86
CA GLU A 74 2.53 8.15 -5.46
C GLU A 74 2.19 7.63 -6.86
N ILE A 75 3.20 7.44 -7.72
CA ILE A 75 3.02 6.87 -9.07
C ILE A 75 2.40 5.47 -8.99
N LYS A 76 2.85 4.62 -8.06
CA LYS A 76 2.28 3.28 -7.86
C LYS A 76 0.83 3.37 -7.39
N TYR A 77 0.53 4.28 -6.48
CA TYR A 77 -0.82 4.51 -5.97
C TYR A 77 -1.78 4.95 -7.09
N ILE A 78 -1.38 5.94 -7.90
CA ILE A 78 -2.13 6.41 -9.06
C ILE A 78 -2.33 5.27 -10.08
N SER A 79 -1.25 4.53 -10.39
CA SER A 79 -1.28 3.42 -11.34
C SER A 79 -2.25 2.33 -10.90
N PHE A 80 -2.29 2.00 -9.61
CA PHE A 80 -3.23 1.02 -9.07
C PHE A 80 -4.68 1.52 -9.18
N TYR A 81 -4.93 2.80 -8.86
CA TYR A 81 -6.25 3.41 -8.95
C TYR A 81 -6.79 3.48 -10.39
N ILE A 82 -5.94 3.83 -11.36
CA ILE A 82 -6.32 3.88 -12.79
C ILE A 82 -6.56 2.47 -13.31
N ASN A 83 -5.65 1.53 -13.02
CA ASN A 83 -5.73 0.13 -13.47
C ASN A 83 -6.66 -0.73 -12.61
N ASN A 84 -7.57 -0.12 -11.86
CA ASN A 84 -8.49 -0.79 -10.95
C ASN A 84 -9.33 -1.89 -11.62
N LYS A 85 -9.65 -1.75 -12.92
CA LYS A 85 -10.34 -2.79 -13.70
C LYS A 85 -9.47 -4.04 -13.86
N ALA A 86 -8.19 -3.89 -14.21
CA ALA A 86 -7.27 -5.01 -14.36
C ALA A 86 -7.03 -5.71 -13.02
N VAL A 87 -6.87 -4.94 -11.94
CA VAL A 87 -6.79 -5.47 -10.57
C VAL A 87 -8.04 -6.28 -10.21
N LYS A 88 -9.23 -5.76 -10.55
CA LYS A 88 -10.50 -6.49 -10.35
C LYS A 88 -10.49 -7.84 -11.07
N CYS A 89 -10.15 -7.87 -12.35
CA CYS A 89 -10.12 -9.10 -13.14
C CYS A 89 -9.15 -10.12 -12.56
N LEU A 90 -7.97 -9.69 -12.07
CA LEU A 90 -7.00 -10.57 -11.42
C LEU A 90 -7.56 -11.19 -10.12
N LEU A 91 -8.27 -10.40 -9.30
CA LEU A 91 -8.90 -10.93 -8.09
C LEU A 91 -10.02 -11.92 -8.41
N GLU A 92 -10.86 -11.62 -9.39
CA GLU A 92 -11.94 -12.52 -9.85
C GLU A 92 -11.38 -13.82 -10.42
N TYR A 93 -10.31 -13.73 -11.22
CA TYR A 93 -9.60 -14.91 -11.74
C TYR A 93 -9.04 -15.79 -10.62
N LEU A 94 -8.38 -15.19 -9.61
CA LEU A 94 -7.89 -15.94 -8.46
C LEU A 94 -9.01 -16.64 -7.69
N GLN A 95 -10.15 -15.97 -7.51
CA GLN A 95 -11.32 -16.56 -6.86
C GLN A 95 -11.89 -17.73 -7.66
N HIS A 96 -11.98 -17.59 -8.98
CA HIS A 96 -12.46 -18.64 -9.87
C HIS A 96 -11.55 -19.87 -9.85
N VAL A 97 -10.23 -19.67 -10.04
CA VAL A 97 -9.25 -20.77 -10.00
C VAL A 97 -9.33 -21.52 -8.68
N HIS A 98 -9.47 -20.80 -7.56
CA HIS A 98 -9.66 -21.42 -6.25
C HIS A 98 -10.99 -22.18 -6.11
N ALA A 99 -12.07 -21.73 -6.74
CA ALA A 99 -13.34 -22.43 -6.68
C ALA A 99 -13.30 -23.77 -7.42
N ASP A 100 -12.54 -23.86 -8.51
CA ASP A 100 -12.40 -25.05 -9.35
C ASP A 100 -11.33 -26.04 -8.88
N LEU A 101 -10.50 -25.63 -7.92
CA LEU A 101 -9.40 -26.43 -7.39
C LEU A 101 -9.90 -27.65 -6.61
N LYS A 102 -9.55 -28.84 -7.12
CA LYS A 102 -9.88 -30.14 -6.51
C LYS A 102 -8.64 -30.93 -6.10
N ASP A 103 -7.48 -30.65 -6.69
CA ASP A 103 -6.24 -31.36 -6.36
C ASP A 103 -5.72 -30.93 -4.99
N HIS A 104 -5.44 -31.93 -4.15
CA HIS A 104 -4.97 -31.69 -2.78
C HIS A 104 -3.61 -30.99 -2.73
N ASN A 105 -2.69 -31.33 -3.65
CA ASN A 105 -1.36 -30.73 -3.66
C ASN A 105 -1.43 -29.26 -4.09
N GLU A 106 -2.25 -28.93 -5.08
CA GLU A 106 -2.47 -27.54 -5.52
C GLU A 106 -3.08 -26.68 -4.39
N ILE A 107 -4.04 -27.23 -3.64
CA ILE A 107 -4.63 -26.55 -2.47
C ILE A 107 -3.54 -26.28 -1.42
N VAL A 108 -2.72 -27.28 -1.08
CA VAL A 108 -1.63 -27.14 -0.10
C VAL A 108 -0.62 -26.06 -0.54
N ILE A 109 -0.32 -25.98 -1.84
CA ILE A 109 0.57 -24.94 -2.39
C ILE A 109 -0.03 -23.55 -2.19
N ILE A 110 -1.31 -23.35 -2.55
CA ILE A 110 -1.98 -22.05 -2.41
C ILE A 110 -2.09 -21.62 -0.96
N GLU A 111 -2.40 -22.54 -0.04
CA GLU A 111 -2.42 -22.25 1.40
C GLU A 111 -1.05 -21.83 1.92
N LYS A 112 0.02 -22.50 1.47
CA LYS A 112 1.40 -22.16 1.83
C LYS A 112 1.76 -20.75 1.35
N TYR A 113 1.42 -20.37 0.13
CA TYR A 113 1.69 -19.02 -0.37
C TYR A 113 0.76 -17.96 0.26
N GLY A 114 -0.52 -18.27 0.47
CA GLY A 114 -1.46 -17.39 1.15
C GLY A 114 -1.06 -17.10 2.60
N SER A 115 -0.55 -18.11 3.31
CA SER A 115 -0.03 -17.93 4.67
C SER A 115 1.25 -17.09 4.70
N LYS A 116 2.17 -17.30 3.76
CA LYS A 116 3.38 -16.47 3.60
C LYS A 116 3.02 -15.02 3.29
N ALA A 117 2.14 -14.77 2.32
CA ALA A 117 1.68 -13.42 1.96
C ALA A 117 1.10 -12.70 3.18
N ARG A 118 0.21 -13.38 3.91
CA ARG A 118 -0.35 -12.86 5.17
C ARG A 118 0.73 -12.50 6.20
N ARG A 119 1.72 -13.37 6.43
CA ARG A 119 2.83 -13.09 7.37
C ARG A 119 3.65 -11.87 6.94
N TYR A 120 3.98 -11.75 5.66
CA TYR A 120 4.70 -10.58 5.15
C TYR A 120 3.89 -9.29 5.33
N THR A 121 2.61 -9.31 4.98
CA THR A 121 1.71 -8.17 5.19
C THR A 121 1.63 -7.78 6.66
N THR A 122 1.46 -8.74 7.57
CA THR A 122 1.45 -8.46 9.01
C THR A 122 2.78 -7.87 9.47
N ALA A 123 3.91 -8.43 9.06
CA ALA A 123 5.23 -7.90 9.42
C ALA A 123 5.45 -6.46 8.93
N LEU A 124 4.98 -6.13 7.73
CA LEU A 124 5.04 -4.76 7.19
C LEU A 124 4.19 -3.78 8.02
N ILE A 125 2.95 -4.16 8.35
CA ILE A 125 2.07 -3.34 9.20
C ILE A 125 2.71 -3.14 10.58
N SER A 126 3.19 -4.21 11.22
CA SER A 126 3.82 -4.13 12.53
C SER A 126 5.04 -3.22 12.51
N LYS A 127 5.90 -3.31 11.48
CA LYS A 127 7.03 -2.39 11.33
C LYS A 127 6.60 -0.93 11.17
N TYR A 128 5.56 -0.68 10.39
CA TYR A 128 5.01 0.66 10.21
C TYR A 128 4.46 1.23 11.53
N LEU A 129 3.69 0.44 12.28
CA LEU A 129 3.15 0.84 13.58
C LEU A 129 4.26 1.12 14.61
N ILE A 130 5.31 0.28 14.65
CA ILE A 130 6.47 0.51 15.52
C ILE A 130 7.18 1.79 15.13
N LEU A 131 7.41 2.04 13.83
CA LEU A 131 8.06 3.27 13.36
C LEU A 131 7.28 4.52 13.79
N VAL A 132 5.95 4.52 13.61
CA VAL A 132 5.07 5.61 14.06
C VAL A 132 5.16 5.79 15.57
N TRP A 133 5.02 4.70 16.34
CA TRP A 133 5.07 4.75 17.81
C TRP A 133 6.42 5.25 18.35
N THR A 134 7.54 4.78 17.78
CA THR A 134 8.88 5.23 18.18
C THR A 134 9.13 6.69 17.82
N HIS A 135 8.60 7.16 16.69
CA HIS A 135 8.65 8.57 16.32
C HIS A 135 7.90 9.41 17.35
N ASP A 136 6.69 9.01 17.75
CA ASP A 136 5.88 9.76 18.74
C ASP A 136 6.52 9.80 20.14
N THR A 137 7.21 8.73 20.58
CA THR A 137 7.91 8.69 21.89
C THR A 137 9.21 9.49 21.96
N LEU A 138 9.83 9.83 20.82
CA LEU A 138 11.09 10.58 20.79
C LEU A 138 10.91 12.11 20.85
N TYR A 139 9.68 12.60 20.76
CA TYR A 139 9.32 14.02 20.83
C TYR A 139 8.49 14.39 22.08
N VAL A 140 8.46 13.51 23.09
CA VAL A 140 7.90 13.72 24.43
C VAL A 140 9.04 13.62 25.45
#